data_AF-Q8YTB8-F1
#
_entry.id   AF-Q8YTB8-F1
#
_cell.length_a   1.000
_cell.length_b   1.000
_cell.length_c   1.000
_cell.angle_alpha   90.00
_cell.angle_beta   90.00
_cell.angle_gamma   90.00
#
_symmetry.space_group_name_H-M   'P 1'
#
loop_
_entity.id
_entity.type
_entity.pdbx_description
1 polymer ?
#
loop_
_entity_poly.entity_id
_entity_poly.type
_entity_poly.pdbx_seq_one_letter_code
_entity_poly.pdbx_strand_id
1 'polypeptide(L)' 'MSLVISDEIVQASGLSEKELILELIILLFQKKNISLGKASQLAQVPLLQFQHELAKRNIPLHYDESDLEIDLQNLGIL' A
#
# COMPACT_ATOMS: atom_id res chain seq x y z
N MET A 1 -11.46 13.64 -9.91
CA MET A 1 -11.84 12.49 -10.75
C MET A 1 -12.07 11.30 -9.83
N SER A 2 -13.15 10.53 -10.01
CA SER A 2 -13.45 9.33 -9.22
C SER A 2 -13.22 8.07 -10.06
N LEU A 3 -12.75 7.01 -9.42
CA LEU A 3 -12.74 5.65 -9.97
C LEU A 3 -13.92 4.90 -9.34
N VAL A 4 -14.75 4.27 -10.17
CA VAL A 4 -15.90 3.48 -9.71
C VAL A 4 -15.59 2.01 -9.93
N ILE A 5 -15.74 1.20 -8.89
CA ILE A 5 -15.63 -0.26 -8.95
C ILE A 5 -17.05 -0.82 -9.02
N SER A 6 -17.31 -1.71 -9.99
CA SER A 6 -18.61 -2.36 -10.14
C SER A 6 -18.90 -3.30 -8.98
N ASP A 7 -20.16 -3.37 -8.54
CA ASP A 7 -20.62 -4.33 -7.53
C ASP A 7 -20.28 -5.77 -7.90
N GLU A 8 -20.27 -6.11 -9.19
CA GLU A 8 -19.87 -7.44 -9.68
C GLU A 8 -18.45 -7.82 -9.25
N ILE A 9 -17.52 -6.85 -9.27
CA ILE A 9 -16.13 -7.07 -8.84
C ILE A 9 -16.07 -7.26 -7.32
N VAL A 10 -16.83 -6.47 -6.57
CA VAL A 10 -16.92 -6.60 -5.10
C VAL A 10 -17.45 -7.98 -4.73
N GLN A 11 -18.57 -8.39 -5.33
CA GLN A 11 -19.16 -9.71 -5.09
C GLN A 11 -18.22 -10.86 -5.50
N ALA A 12 -17.57 -10.76 -6.67
CA ALA A 12 -16.62 -11.77 -7.13
C ALA A 12 -15.39 -11.92 -6.21
N SER A 13 -14.99 -10.85 -5.51
CA SER A 13 -13.87 -10.89 -4.57
C SER A 13 -14.20 -11.61 -3.25
N GLY A 14 -15.48 -11.69 -2.87
CA GLY A 14 -15.91 -12.17 -1.56
C GLY A 14 -15.53 -11.24 -0.40
N LEU A 15 -15.04 -10.03 -0.68
CA LEU A 15 -14.65 -9.01 0.28
C LEU A 15 -15.72 -7.93 0.40
N SER A 16 -15.78 -7.26 1.55
CA SER A 16 -16.46 -5.96 1.64
C SER A 16 -15.72 -4.90 0.82
N GLU A 17 -16.42 -3.82 0.45
CA GLU A 17 -15.81 -2.68 -0.26
C GLU A 17 -14.55 -2.15 0.44
N LYS A 18 -14.57 -2.07 1.77
CA LYS A 18 -13.44 -1.58 2.57
C LYS A 18 -12.25 -2.52 2.50
N GLU A 19 -12.49 -3.83 2.55
CA GLU A 19 -11.44 -4.84 2.42
C GLU A 19 -10.86 -4.82 1.01
N LEU A 20 -11.69 -4.74 -0.03
CA LEU A 20 -11.23 -4.65 -1.41
C LEU A 20 -10.36 -3.41 -1.66
N ILE A 21 -10.76 -2.25 -1.11
CA ILE A 21 -9.96 -1.02 -1.16
C ILE A 21 -8.62 -1.21 -0.44
N LEU A 22 -8.62 -1.84 0.74
CA LEU A 22 -7.39 -2.12 1.49
C LEU A 22 -6.45 -3.03 0.69
N GLU A 23 -6.98 -4.09 0.06
CA GLU A 23 -6.19 -4.98 -0.79
C GLU A 23 -5.60 -4.24 -2.00
N LEU A 24 -6.34 -3.29 -2.61
CA LEU A 24 -5.81 -2.45 -3.69
C LEU A 24 -4.67 -1.54 -3.21
N ILE A 25 -4.81 -0.94 -2.02
CA ILE A 25 -3.77 -0.10 -1.41
C ILE A 25 -2.52 -0.92 -1.11
N ILE A 26 -2.68 -2.12 -0.54
CA ILE A 26 -1.59 -3.04 -0.27
C ILE A 26 -0.88 -3.45 -1.57
N LEU A 27 -1.63 -3.77 -2.62
CA LEU A 27 -1.07 -4.10 -3.93
C LEU A 27 -0.21 -2.95 -4.50
N LEU A 28 -0.71 -1.71 -4.42
CA LEU A 28 0.03 -0.53 -4.86
C LEU A 28 1.31 -0.31 -4.05
N PHE A 29 1.27 -0.58 -2.74
CA PHE A 29 2.45 -0.53 -1.88
C PHE A 29 3.47 -1.61 -2.27
N GLN A 30 3.04 -2.86 -2.42
CA GLN A 30 3.92 -3.97 -2.83
C GLN A 30 4.58 -3.75 -4.19
N LYS A 31 3.88 -3.07 -5.11
CA LYS A 31 4.42 -2.68 -6.42
C LYS A 31 5.30 -1.41 -6.38
N LYS A 32 5.61 -0.88 -5.20
CA LYS A 32 6.35 0.38 -4.99
C LYS A 32 5.74 1.58 -5.71
N ASN A 33 4.43 1.55 -6.02
CA ASN A 33 3.74 2.68 -6.65
C ASN A 33 3.41 3.78 -5.64
N ILE A 34 3.28 3.42 -4.35
CA ILE A 34 3.03 4.36 -3.25
C ILE A 34 3.92 4.01 -2.06
N SER A 35 4.37 5.03 -1.32
CA SER A 35 5.15 4.83 -0.09
C SER A 35 4.30 4.26 1.04
N LEU A 36 4.96 3.70 2.06
CA LEU A 36 4.29 3.19 3.27
C LEU A 36 3.41 4.26 3.94
N GLY A 37 3.92 5.50 4.03
CA GLY A 37 3.16 6.63 4.59
C GLY A 37 1.93 6.98 3.75
N LYS A 38 2.05 6.92 2.42
CA LYS A 38 0.92 7.16 1.52
C LYS A 38 -0.13 6.05 1.61
N ALA A 39 0.30 4.80 1.71
CA ALA A 39 -0.58 3.65 1.87
C ALA A 39 -1.37 3.73 3.19
N SER A 40 -0.72 4.05 4.31
CA SER A 40 -1.38 4.31 5.60
C SER A 40 -2.40 5.45 5.53
N GLN A 41 -2.05 6.56 4.85
CA GLN A 41 -2.98 7.69 4.65
C GLN A 41 -4.23 7.26 3.86
N LEU A 42 -4.05 6.52 2.76
CA LEU A 42 -5.15 6.05 1.91
C LEU A 42 -6.03 5.00 2.62
N ALA A 43 -5.41 4.15 3.43
CA ALA A 43 -6.11 3.16 4.24
C ALA A 43 -6.82 3.78 5.45
N GLN A 44 -6.61 5.08 5.72
CA GLN A 44 -7.20 5.83 6.83
C GLN A 44 -6.93 5.19 8.20
N VAL A 45 -5.75 4.58 8.35
CA VAL A 45 -5.29 3.97 9.61
C VAL A 45 -3.93 4.55 10.00
N PRO A 46 -3.63 4.68 11.31
CA PRO A 46 -2.30 5.06 11.77
C PRO A 46 -1.20 4.17 11.17
N LEU A 47 -0.02 4.76 10.92
CA LEU A 47 1.11 4.08 10.28
C LEU A 47 1.46 2.74 10.95
N LEU A 48 1.51 2.72 12.28
CA LEU A 48 1.81 1.51 13.05
C LEU A 48 0.74 0.42 12.87
N GLN A 49 -0.53 0.80 12.73
CA GLN A 49 -1.60 -0.16 12.45
C GLN A 49 -1.47 -0.71 11.02
N PHE A 50 -1.13 0.13 10.05
CA PHE A 50 -0.89 -0.33 8.68
C PHE A 50 0.30 -1.30 8.61
N GLN A 51 1.40 -1.00 9.29
CA GLN A 51 2.55 -1.92 9.41
C GLN A 51 2.13 -3.26 10.03
N HIS A 52 1.26 -3.24 11.04
CA HIS A 52 0.74 -4.46 11.64
C HIS A 52 -0.13 -5.27 10.66
N GLU A 53 -0.93 -4.61 9.83
CA GLU A 53 -1.71 -5.27 8.77
C GLU A 53 -0.82 -5.93 7.71
N LEU A 54 0.30 -5.30 7.34
CA LEU A 54 1.31 -5.90 6.45
C LEU A 54 1.99 -7.10 7.11
N ALA A 55 2.35 -6.98 8.39
CA ALA A 55 2.98 -8.07 9.14
C ALA A 55 2.09 -9.31 9.25
N LYS A 56 0.78 -9.14 9.52
CA LYS A 56 -0.21 -10.24 9.53
C LYS A 56 -0.25 -11.02 8.21
N ARG A 57 0.04 -10.33 7.10
CA ARG A 57 0.03 -10.88 5.73
C ARG A 57 1.40 -11.38 5.28
N ASN A 58 2.41 -11.37 6.16
CA ASN A 58 3.80 -11.67 5.83
C ASN A 58 4.35 -10.81 4.68
N ILE A 59 3.90 -9.56 4.58
CA ILE A 59 4.39 -8.61 3.58
C ILE A 59 5.61 -7.90 4.18
N PRO A 60 6.82 -8.10 3.62
CA PRO A 60 8.01 -7.45 4.13
C PRO A 60 7.89 -5.93 3.98
N LEU A 61 8.32 -5.21 5.01
CA LEU A 61 8.39 -3.75 5.01
C LEU A 61 9.64 -3.22 4.30
N HIS A 62 10.60 -4.09 4.02
CA HIS A 62 11.96 -3.67 3.74
C HIS A 62 12.11 -3.04 2.35
N TYR A 63 12.71 -1.86 2.41
CA TYR A 63 13.49 -1.19 1.37
C TYR A 63 14.44 -2.20 0.70
N ASP A 64 14.38 -2.31 -0.62
CA ASP A 64 15.45 -2.97 -1.38
C ASP A 64 16.61 -2.00 -1.59
N GLU A 65 17.76 -2.46 -2.07
CA GLU A 65 18.94 -1.61 -2.37
C GLU A 65 18.59 -0.42 -3.30
N SER A 66 17.62 -0.61 -4.19
CA SER A 66 17.07 0.46 -5.05
C SER A 66 16.48 1.62 -4.26
N ASP A 67 15.89 1.34 -3.11
CA ASP A 67 15.17 2.33 -2.31
C ASP A 67 16.15 3.19 -1.51
N LEU A 68 17.31 2.63 -1.13
CA LEU A 68 18.44 3.41 -0.59
C LEU A 68 19.00 4.35 -1.66
N GLU A 69 19.13 3.89 -2.91
CA GLU A 69 19.65 4.71 -4.00
C GLU A 69 18.72 5.90 -4.32
N ILE A 70 17.40 5.67 -4.27
CA ILE A 70 16.38 6.72 -4.38
C ILE A 70 16.47 7.71 -3.22
N ASP A 71 16.64 7.24 -1.99
CA ASP A 71 16.80 8.12 -0.83
C ASP A 71 18.10 8.94 -0.91
N LEU A 72 19.19 8.34 -1.38
CA LEU A 72 20.47 9.04 -1.60
C LEU A 72 20.35 10.09 -2.71
N GLN A 73 19.62 9.81 -3.80
CA GLN A 73 19.30 10.81 -4.83
C GLN A 73 18.43 11.94 -4.27
N ASN A 74 17.39 11.62 -3.51
CA ASN A 74 16.51 12.61 -2.90
C ASN A 74 17.25 13.49 -1.86
N LEU A 75 18.29 12.96 -1.21
CA LEU A 75 19.17 13.69 -0.30
C LEU A 75 20.36 14.38 -1.00
N GLY A 76 20.54 14.18 -2.30
CA GLY A 76 21.64 14.76 -3.10
C GLY A 76 23.02 14.19 -2.77
N ILE A 77 23.08 12.97 -2.23
CA ILE A 77 24.32 12.26 -1.90
C ILE A 77 24.84 11.47 -3.13
N LEU A 78 23.93 11.10 -4.04
CA LEU A 78 24.19 10.56 -5.38
C LEU A 78 23.54 11.48 -6.42
#